data_AF-A0A7S3FZ82-F1
#
_entry.id   AF-A0A7S3FZ82-F1
#
_cell.length_a   1.000
_cell.length_b   1.000
_cell.length_c   1.000
_cell.angle_alpha   90.00
_cell.angle_beta   90.00
_cell.angle_gamma   90.00
#
_symmetry.space_group_name_H-M   'P 1'
#
loop_
_entity.id
_entity.type
_entity.pdbx_description
1 polymer ?
#
loop_
_entity_poly.entity_id
_entity_poly.type
_entity_poly.pdbx_seq_one_letter_code
_entity_poly.pdbx_strand_id
1 'polypeptide(L)'
;KSTLAVSLIIGVNQTLDTLVSQAAGARNFKLCRLYLNRARLILTVLFFIIVVISFNSAELLMRVGQKESRSILAQESLIALLPGTYIMGILDCQRRLLLNLGSSSSVMYSSILALFVHYCLTYLFMGKLDLGVQGIGYATIGSQGINL
;
A
#
# COMPACT_ATOMS: atom_id res chain seq x y z
N LYS A 1 13.28 -7.30 0.56
CA LYS A 1 11.97 -6.59 0.46
C LYS A 1 11.56 -6.23 1.88
N SER A 2 11.15 -4.99 2.16
CA SER A 2 10.82 -4.53 3.52
C SER A 2 9.54 -5.19 4.02
N THR A 3 9.67 -6.34 4.68
CA THR A 3 8.53 -7.13 5.15
C THR A 3 7.79 -6.44 6.29
N LEU A 4 8.49 -5.69 7.16
CA LEU A 4 7.89 -5.08 8.37
C LEU A 4 6.77 -4.08 8.07
N ALA A 5 7.03 -3.09 7.20
CA ALA A 5 6.05 -2.07 6.87
C ALA A 5 4.80 -2.68 6.21
N VAL A 6 5.02 -3.60 5.28
CA VAL A 6 3.93 -4.30 4.56
C VAL A 6 3.13 -5.18 5.53
N SER A 7 3.79 -5.92 6.42
CA SER A 7 3.11 -6.77 7.41
C SER A 7 2.24 -5.96 8.38
N LEU A 8 2.70 -4.80 8.84
CA LEU A 8 1.92 -3.92 9.72
C LEU A 8 0.64 -3.43 9.02
N ILE A 9 0.77 -3.00 7.77
CA ILE A 9 -0.37 -2.53 6.96
C ILE A 9 -1.37 -3.66 6.72
N ILE A 10 -0.87 -4.85 6.35
CA ILE A 10 -1.71 -6.03 6.16
C ILE A 10 -2.46 -6.39 7.45
N GLY A 11 -1.78 -6.35 8.61
CA GLY A 11 -2.41 -6.66 9.89
C GLY A 11 -3.57 -5.72 10.24
N VAL A 12 -3.40 -4.42 10.05
CA VAL A 12 -4.47 -3.43 10.25
C VAL A 12 -5.63 -3.70 9.29
N ASN A 13 -5.33 -3.96 8.02
CA ASN A 13 -6.33 -4.21 6.98
C ASN A 13 -7.12 -5.50 7.21
N GLN A 14 -6.48 -6.58 7.67
CA GLN A 14 -7.16 -7.84 8.04
C GLN A 14 -8.06 -7.65 9.28
N THR A 15 -7.60 -6.86 10.25
CA THR A 15 -8.42 -6.51 11.42
C THR A 15 -9.65 -5.70 11.00
N LEU A 16 -9.47 -4.72 10.10
CA LEU A 16 -10.57 -3.95 9.52
C LEU A 16 -11.58 -4.85 8.81
N ASP A 17 -11.11 -5.79 7.99
CA ASP A 17 -11.96 -6.74 7.26
C ASP A 17 -12.88 -7.52 8.21
N THR A 18 -12.31 -8.02 9.31
CA THR A 18 -13.06 -8.72 10.36
C THR A 18 -14.11 -7.82 11.02
N LEU A 19 -13.72 -6.61 11.43
CA LEU A 19 -14.64 -5.68 12.10
C LEU A 19 -15.77 -5.19 11.17
N VAL A 20 -15.45 -4.92 9.91
CA VAL A 20 -16.42 -4.46 8.91
C VAL A 20 -17.37 -5.59 8.52
N SER A 21 -16.89 -6.83 8.33
CA SER A 21 -17.76 -7.98 8.02
C SER A 21 -18.80 -8.20 9.13
N GLN A 22 -18.37 -8.12 10.40
CA GLN A 22 -19.26 -8.22 11.56
C GLN A 22 -20.30 -7.09 11.58
N ALA A 23 -19.88 -5.85 11.40
CA ALA A 23 -20.78 -4.70 11.38
C ALA A 23 -21.74 -4.73 10.18
N ALA A 24 -21.28 -5.17 9.01
CA ALA A 24 -22.09 -5.32 7.81
C ALA A 24 -23.15 -6.43 7.98
N GLY A 25 -22.76 -7.57 8.57
CA GLY A 25 -23.69 -8.65 8.92
C GLY A 25 -24.78 -8.20 9.91
N ALA A 26 -24.44 -7.33 10.85
CA ALA A 26 -25.38 -6.67 11.76
C ALA A 26 -26.14 -5.48 11.13
N ARG A 27 -25.98 -5.22 9.83
CA ARG A 27 -26.55 -4.09 9.08
C ARG A 27 -26.21 -2.70 9.66
N ASN A 28 -25.12 -2.59 10.41
CA ASN A 28 -24.69 -1.33 11.02
C ASN A 28 -23.69 -0.59 10.12
N PHE A 29 -24.18 -0.01 9.03
CA PHE A 29 -23.36 0.69 8.04
C PHE A 29 -22.64 1.93 8.59
N LYS A 30 -23.19 2.57 9.63
CA LYS A 30 -22.52 3.68 10.32
C LYS A 30 -21.24 3.21 10.99
N LEU A 31 -21.29 2.03 11.63
CA LEU A 31 -20.13 1.42 12.27
C LEU A 31 -19.09 0.96 11.25
N CYS A 32 -19.49 0.43 10.09
CA CYS A 32 -18.55 0.09 9.01
C CYS A 32 -17.71 1.30 8.57
N ARG A 33 -18.35 2.45 8.35
CA ARG A 33 -17.64 3.70 7.99
C ARG A 33 -16.75 4.22 9.12
N LEU A 34 -17.17 4.05 10.37
CA LEU A 34 -16.36 4.41 11.53
C LEU A 34 -15.10 3.54 11.62
N TYR A 35 -15.22 2.23 11.41
CA TYR A 35 -14.06 1.32 11.35
C TYR A 35 -13.10 1.68 10.23
N LEU A 36 -13.61 1.99 9.04
CA LEU A 36 -12.77 2.47 7.93
C LEU A 36 -11.94 3.69 8.32
N ASN A 37 -12.56 4.72 8.89
CA ASN A 37 -11.85 5.94 9.29
C ASN A 37 -10.83 5.69 10.40
N ARG A 38 -11.16 4.82 11.37
CA ARG A 38 -10.22 4.42 12.43
C ARG A 38 -9.03 3.67 11.87
N ALA A 39 -9.24 2.73 10.95
CA ALA A 39 -8.15 2.00 10.30
C ALA A 39 -7.24 2.94 9.50
N ARG A 40 -7.82 3.89 8.74
CA ARG A 40 -7.04 4.92 8.03
C ARG A 40 -6.18 5.74 8.98
N LEU A 41 -6.76 6.21 10.09
CA LEU A 41 -6.02 6.96 11.10
C LEU A 41 -4.86 6.15 11.68
N ILE A 42 -5.11 4.88 12.04
CA ILE A 42 -4.08 3.97 12.56
C ILE A 42 -2.97 3.75 11.52
N LEU A 43 -3.33 3.51 10.26
CA LEU A 43 -2.38 3.37 9.15
C LEU A 43 -1.54 4.63 8.96
N THR A 44 -2.14 5.82 9.02
CA THR A 44 -1.41 7.08 8.94
C THR A 44 -0.41 7.25 10.08
N VAL A 45 -0.81 6.92 11.32
CA VAL A 45 0.11 6.96 12.48
C VAL A 45 1.25 5.96 12.32
N LEU A 46 0.95 4.71 11.96
CA LEU A 46 1.97 3.69 11.71
C LEU A 46 2.91 4.09 10.56
N PHE A 47 2.37 4.73 9.52
CA PHE A 47 3.16 5.23 8.41
C PHE A 47 4.19 6.27 8.88
N PHE A 48 3.79 7.23 9.72
CA PHE A 48 4.75 8.19 10.30
C PHE A 48 5.85 7.50 11.10
N ILE A 49 5.52 6.47 11.89
CA ILE A 49 6.52 5.69 12.63
C ILE A 49 7.48 4.98 11.66
N ILE A 50 6.96 4.35 10.61
CA ILE A 50 7.75 3.68 9.57
C ILE A 50 8.66 4.67 8.84
N VAL A 51 8.17 5.88 8.55
CA VAL A 51 8.96 6.97 7.95
C VAL A 51 10.16 7.30 8.84
N VAL A 52 9.93 7.57 10.13
CA VAL A 52 11.01 7.88 11.08
C VAL A 52 12.04 6.75 11.15
N ILE A 53 11.61 5.49 11.23
CA ILE A 53 12.51 4.34 11.27
C ILE A 53 13.32 4.24 9.96
N SER A 54 12.67 4.46 8.82
CA SER A 54 13.32 4.36 7.50
C SER A 54 14.40 5.42 7.32
N PHE A 55 14.15 6.66 7.74
CA PHE A 55 15.14 7.75 7.70
C PHE A 55 16.36 7.52 8.61
N ASN A 56 16.23 6.69 9.64
CA ASN A 56 17.33 6.33 10.55
C ASN A 56 17.94 4.94 10.25
N SER A 57 17.47 4.28 9.19
CA SER A 57 17.78 2.87 8.94
C SER A 57 19.25 2.60 8.60
N ALA A 58 19.96 3.50 7.92
CA ALA A 58 21.39 3.31 7.64
C ALA A 58 22.21 3.27 8.94
N GLU A 59 21.99 4.23 9.84
CA GLU A 59 22.64 4.28 11.15
C GLU A 59 22.32 3.02 11.98
N LEU A 60 21.05 2.60 12.00
CA LEU A 60 20.64 1.39 12.69
C LEU A 60 21.34 0.15 12.13
N LEU A 61 21.46 0.02 10.81
CA LEU A 61 22.13 -1.11 10.16
C LEU A 61 23.64 -1.11 10.42
N MET A 62 24.28 0.06 10.40
CA MET A 62 25.71 0.19 10.73
C MET A 62 26.00 -0.22 12.18
N ARG A 63 25.12 0.13 13.13
CA ARG A 63 25.23 -0.30 14.53
C ARG A 63 25.13 -1.81 14.72
N VAL A 64 24.40 -2.50 13.83
CA VAL A 64 24.28 -3.97 13.80
C VAL A 64 25.44 -4.63 13.03
N GLY A 65 26.44 -3.84 12.61
CA GLY A 65 27.65 -4.32 11.95
C GLY A 65 27.54 -4.45 10.42
N GLN A 66 26.51 -3.86 9.79
CA GLN A 66 26.43 -3.82 8.33
C GLN A 66 27.43 -2.81 7.75
N LYS A 67 27.92 -3.10 6.53
CA LYS A 67 28.77 -2.17 5.79
C LYS A 67 28.00 -0.89 5.46
N GLU A 68 28.66 0.26 5.55
CA GLU A 68 28.08 1.58 5.26
C GLU A 68 27.39 1.63 3.88
N SER A 69 28.09 1.21 2.82
CA SER A 69 27.54 1.20 1.46
C SER A 69 26.26 0.37 1.29
N ARG A 70 26.12 -0.72 2.05
CA ARG A 70 24.89 -1.54 2.05
C ARG A 70 23.78 -0.91 2.86
N SER A 71 24.15 -0.23 3.94
CA SER A 71 23.21 0.44 4.85
C SER A 71 22.55 1.64 4.18
N ILE A 72 23.33 2.45 3.46
CA ILE A 72 22.82 3.58 2.66
C ILE A 72 21.89 3.09 1.56
N LEU A 73 22.32 2.08 0.77
CA LEU A 73 21.51 1.53 -0.31
C LEU A 73 20.16 0.97 0.19
N ALA A 74 20.19 0.30 1.36
CA ALA A 74 18.97 -0.20 1.99
C ALA A 74 18.04 0.93 2.43
N GLN A 75 18.58 2.00 3.00
CA GLN A 75 17.82 3.19 3.38
C GLN A 75 17.16 3.87 2.18
N GLU A 76 17.91 4.13 1.11
CA GLU A 76 17.38 4.74 -0.10
C GLU A 76 16.24 3.91 -0.69
N SER A 77 16.43 2.58 -0.71
CA SER A 77 15.41 1.63 -1.16
C SER A 77 14.16 1.67 -0.28
N LEU A 78 14.31 1.81 1.05
CA LEU A 78 13.18 1.92 1.98
C LEU A 78 12.39 3.22 1.73
N ILE A 79 13.09 4.35 1.68
CA ILE A 79 12.48 5.66 1.49
C ILE A 79 11.73 5.74 0.15
N ALA A 80 12.32 5.20 -0.92
CA ALA A 80 11.69 5.16 -2.24
C ALA A 80 10.36 4.40 -2.26
N LEU A 81 10.18 3.40 -1.40
CA LEU A 81 8.97 2.58 -1.34
C LEU A 81 7.86 3.16 -0.45
N LEU A 82 8.17 4.11 0.44
CA LEU A 82 7.22 4.65 1.42
C LEU A 82 5.93 5.21 0.80
N PRO A 83 5.98 6.10 -0.22
CA PRO A 83 4.77 6.75 -0.73
C PRO A 83 3.80 5.75 -1.35
N GLY A 84 4.32 4.82 -2.16
CA GLY A 84 3.52 3.79 -2.81
C GLY A 84 2.88 2.86 -1.80
N THR A 85 3.61 2.46 -0.76
CA THR A 85 3.11 1.56 0.28
C THR A 85 1.97 2.20 1.09
N TYR A 86 2.08 3.49 1.41
CA TYR A 86 1.01 4.22 2.11
C TYR A 86 -0.28 4.30 1.30
N ILE A 87 -0.17 4.71 0.03
CA ILE A 87 -1.33 4.85 -0.86
C ILE A 87 -2.04 3.50 -1.03
N MET A 88 -1.29 2.43 -1.28
CA MET A 88 -1.84 1.08 -1.41
C MET A 88 -2.54 0.62 -0.12
N GLY A 89 -1.98 0.92 1.06
CA GLY A 89 -2.60 0.58 2.33
C GLY A 89 -3.97 1.24 2.54
N ILE A 90 -4.08 2.53 2.22
CA ILE A 90 -5.33 3.30 2.34
C ILE A 90 -6.39 2.87 1.31
N LEU A 91 -5.97 2.53 0.08
CA LEU A 91 -6.86 2.00 -0.95
C LEU A 91 -7.38 0.60 -0.57
N ASP A 92 -6.52 -0.28 -0.05
CA ASP A 92 -6.94 -1.62 0.38
C ASP A 92 -7.95 -1.57 1.56
N CYS A 93 -7.88 -0.56 2.42
CA CYS A 93 -8.92 -0.27 3.41
C CYS A 93 -10.29 -0.01 2.75
N GLN A 94 -10.32 0.83 1.70
CA GLN A 94 -11.55 1.14 0.96
C GLN A 94 -12.08 -0.10 0.23
N ARG A 95 -11.18 -0.88 -0.38
CA ARG A 95 -11.47 -2.14 -1.07
C ARG A 95 -12.23 -3.12 -0.19
N ARG A 96 -11.69 -3.37 1.00
CA ARG A 96 -12.30 -4.28 1.97
C ARG A 96 -13.67 -3.82 2.40
N LEU A 97 -13.86 -2.51 2.60
CA LEU A 97 -15.19 -1.98 2.90
C LEU A 97 -16.18 -2.30 1.77
N LEU A 98 -15.82 -2.02 0.51
CA LEU A 98 -16.69 -2.28 -0.65
C LEU A 98 -17.01 -3.77 -0.79
N LEU A 99 -16.03 -4.65 -0.62
CA LEU A 99 -16.21 -6.10 -0.65
C LEU A 99 -17.21 -6.57 0.44
N ASN A 100 -17.03 -6.11 1.68
CA ASN A 100 -17.90 -6.50 2.79
C ASN A 100 -19.32 -5.90 2.70
N LEU A 101 -19.48 -4.80 1.98
CA LEU A 101 -20.79 -4.22 1.69
C LEU A 101 -21.48 -4.85 0.46
N GLY A 102 -20.89 -5.89 -0.14
CA GLY A 102 -21.43 -6.58 -1.30
C GLY A 102 -21.23 -5.83 -2.63
N SER A 103 -20.42 -4.77 -2.65
CA SER A 103 -20.09 -3.99 -3.84
C SER A 103 -18.90 -4.59 -4.61
N SER A 104 -18.86 -5.92 -4.73
CA SER A 104 -17.76 -6.65 -5.40
C SER A 104 -17.66 -6.33 -6.89
N SER A 105 -18.77 -5.99 -7.54
CA SER A 105 -18.77 -5.54 -8.94
C SER A 105 -17.93 -4.28 -9.14
N SER A 106 -18.04 -3.28 -8.24
CA SER A 106 -17.24 -2.06 -8.32
C SER A 106 -15.74 -2.34 -8.21
N VAL A 107 -15.36 -3.22 -7.29
CA VAL A 107 -13.98 -3.69 -7.09
C VAL A 107 -13.47 -4.47 -8.31
N MET A 108 -14.32 -5.26 -8.96
CA MET A 108 -13.98 -5.99 -10.17
C MET A 108 -13.73 -5.02 -11.35
N TYR A 109 -14.61 -4.04 -11.55
CA TYR A 109 -14.45 -3.05 -12.62
C TYR A 109 -13.20 -2.19 -12.43
N SER A 110 -12.91 -1.75 -11.21
CA SER A 110 -11.66 -1.03 -10.91
C SER A 110 -10.43 -1.91 -11.16
N SER A 111 -10.49 -3.20 -10.79
CA SER A 111 -9.39 -4.15 -11.03
C SER A 111 -9.13 -4.36 -12.53
N ILE A 112 -10.17 -4.49 -13.34
CA ILE A 112 -10.05 -4.62 -14.81
C ILE A 112 -9.46 -3.35 -15.42
N LEU A 113 -9.95 -2.18 -14.99
CA LEU A 113 -9.41 -0.90 -15.46
C LEU A 113 -7.94 -0.72 -15.05
N ALA A 114 -7.60 -1.06 -13.81
CA ALA A 114 -6.22 -1.05 -13.32
C ALA A 114 -5.31 -1.95 -14.16
N LEU A 115 -5.76 -3.15 -14.52
CA LEU A 115 -5.00 -4.05 -15.38
C LEU A 115 -4.75 -3.45 -16.77
N PHE A 116 -5.78 -2.86 -17.38
CA PHE A 116 -5.65 -2.21 -18.68
C PHE A 116 -4.67 -1.02 -18.61
N VAL A 117 -4.83 -0.15 -17.61
CA VAL A 117 -3.92 0.97 -17.36
C VAL A 117 -2.50 0.50 -17.11
N HIS A 118 -2.32 -0.60 -16.36
CA HIS A 118 -1.01 -1.18 -16.12
C HIS A 118 -0.33 -1.60 -17.42
N TYR A 119 -1.05 -2.29 -18.31
CA TYR A 119 -0.56 -2.70 -19.62
C TYR A 119 -0.15 -1.49 -20.46
N CYS A 120 -1.02 -0.47 -20.57
CA CYS A 120 -0.75 0.75 -21.33
C CYS A 120 0.47 1.52 -20.79
N LEU A 121 0.55 1.73 -19.47
CA LEU A 121 1.66 2.44 -18.83
C LEU A 121 2.97 1.67 -18.96
N THR A 122 2.94 0.34 -18.82
CA THR A 122 4.13 -0.49 -18.98
C THR A 122 4.64 -0.45 -20.41
N TYR A 123 3.75 -0.51 -21.41
CA TYR A 123 4.11 -0.35 -22.81
C TYR A 123 4.73 1.04 -23.09
N LEU A 124 4.14 2.10 -22.54
CA LEU A 124 4.64 3.47 -22.71
C LEU A 124 6.02 3.66 -22.03
N PHE A 125 6.13 3.31 -20.75
CA PHE A 125 7.33 3.57 -19.95
C PHE A 125 8.51 2.68 -20.34
N MET A 126 8.27 1.40 -20.66
CA MET A 126 9.35 0.52 -21.12
C MET A 126 9.61 0.67 -22.62
N GLY A 127 8.58 0.78 -23.46
CA GLY A 127 8.75 0.74 -24.91
C GLY A 127 9.11 2.07 -25.54
N LYS A 128 8.48 3.18 -25.12
CA LYS A 128 8.66 4.50 -25.73
C LYS A 128 9.64 5.39 -24.98
N LEU A 129 9.65 5.30 -23.65
CA LEU A 129 10.45 6.17 -22.78
C LEU A 129 11.73 5.49 -22.25
N ASP A 130 11.91 4.19 -22.54
CA ASP A 130 13.10 3.39 -22.20
C ASP A 130 13.56 3.53 -20.73
N LEU A 131 12.58 3.66 -19.81
CA LEU A 131 12.82 3.88 -18.37
C LEU A 131 13.25 2.60 -17.63
N GLY A 132 13.39 1.48 -18.34
CA GLY A 132 13.78 0.19 -17.79
C GLY A 132 12.93 -0.24 -16.57
N VAL A 133 13.60 -0.75 -15.53
CA VAL A 133 12.96 -1.26 -14.30
C VAL A 133 12.19 -0.18 -13.53
N GLN A 134 12.63 1.08 -13.58
CA GLN A 134 11.92 2.19 -12.95
C GLN A 134 10.57 2.44 -13.61
N GLY A 135 10.49 2.28 -14.94
CA GLY A 135 9.26 2.36 -15.71
C GLY A 135 8.18 1.37 -15.24
N ILE A 136 8.57 0.13 -14.90
CA ILE A 136 7.66 -0.86 -14.31
C ILE A 136 7.14 -0.37 -12.96
N GLY A 137 8.01 0.19 -12.11
CA GLY A 137 7.63 0.75 -10.82
C GLY A 137 6.56 1.85 -10.95
N TYR A 138 6.77 2.81 -11.86
CA TYR A 138 5.80 3.88 -12.12
C TYR A 138 4.48 3.34 -12.68
N ALA A 139 4.54 2.38 -13.60
CA ALA A 139 3.34 1.73 -14.14
C ALA A 139 2.55 1.02 -13.03
N THR A 140 3.21 0.30 -12.13
CA THR A 140 2.58 -0.39 -11.00
C THR A 140 1.94 0.60 -10.03
N ILE A 141 2.62 1.68 -9.65
CA ILE A 141 2.07 2.68 -8.72
C ILE A 141 0.86 3.38 -9.35
N GLY A 142 0.97 3.81 -10.60
CA GLY A 142 -0.11 4.49 -11.31
C GLY A 142 -1.35 3.61 -11.50
N SER A 143 -1.17 2.35 -11.89
CA SER A 143 -2.28 1.43 -12.10
C SER A 143 -2.92 0.96 -10.80
N GLN A 144 -2.14 0.69 -9.76
CA GLN A 144 -2.69 0.28 -8.46
C GLN A 144 -3.35 1.44 -7.72
N GLY A 145 -2.98 2.69 -8.03
CA GLY A 145 -3.61 3.89 -7.47
C GLY A 145 -5.11 4.02 -7.79
N ILE A 146 -5.59 3.36 -8.84
CA ILE A 146 -7.00 3.32 -9.23
C ILE A 146 -7.69 2.00 -8.90
N ASN A 147 -6.95 1.04 -8.32
CA ASN A 147 -7.46 -0.29 -8.00
C ASN A 147 -8.13 -0.26 -6.62
N LEU A 148 -9.46 -0.15 -6.64
CA LEU A 148 -10.32 -0.29 -5.46
C LEU A 148 -10.52 -1.73 -5.05
#